data_AF-A0A1I5KMM5-F1
#
_entry.id   AF-A0A1I5KMM5-F1
#
_cell.length_a   1.000
_cell.length_b   1.000
_cell.length_c   1.000
_cell.angle_alpha   90.00
_cell.angle_beta   90.00
_cell.angle_gamma   90.00
#
_symmetry.space_group_name_H-M   'P 1'
#
loop_
_entity.id
_entity.type
_entity.pdbx_description
1 polymer ?
#
loop_
_entity_poly.entity_id
_entity_poly.type
_entity_poly.pdbx_seq_one_letter_code
_entity_poly.pdbx_strand_id
1 'polypeptide(L)' 'MKTLTLLTILAPGVAQAHTGHVGEVAGHDHWVAGAAIGVAIGLSLWAIWKEKGARARSEDEASDQDEAGADAEEQQA' A
#
# COMPACT_ATOMS: atom_id res chain seq x y z
N MET A 1 49.41 23.64 26.60
CA MET A 1 48.28 23.74 27.58
C MET A 1 47.10 24.53 27.03
N LYS A 2 47.31 25.71 26.41
CA LYS A 2 46.21 26.55 25.88
C LYS A 2 45.41 25.92 24.72
N THR A 3 46.06 25.11 23.88
CA THR A 3 45.43 24.38 22.76
C THR A 3 44.51 23.25 23.21
N LEU A 4 44.84 22.59 24.31
CA LEU A 4 44.04 21.50 24.87
C LEU A 4 42.71 22.02 25.44
N THR A 5 42.74 23.18 26.09
CA THR A 5 41.54 23.87 26.60
C THR A 5 40.57 24.28 25.49
N LEU A 6 41.10 24.72 24.34
CA LEU A 6 40.27 25.09 23.19
C LEU A 6 39.55 23.87 22.60
N LEU A 7 40.23 22.72 22.56
CA LEU A 7 39.69 21.46 22.04
C LEU A 7 38.57 20.91 22.92
N THR A 8 38.67 21.07 24.25
CA THR A 8 37.64 20.62 25.20
C THR A 8 36.39 21.49 25.20
N ILE A 9 36.49 22.78 24.85
CA ILE A 9 35.32 23.68 24.74
C ILE A 9 34.52 23.39 23.46
N LEU A 10 35.20 22.96 22.40
CA LEU A 10 34.57 22.61 21.12
C LEU A 10 34.16 21.12 21.04
N ALA A 11 34.40 20.35 22.10
CA ALA A 11 33.96 18.97 22.16
C ALA A 11 32.42 18.94 22.20
N PRO A 12 31.75 18.29 21.24
CA PRO A 12 30.29 18.19 21.25
C PRO A 12 29.87 17.47 22.53
N GLY A 13 29.15 18.17 23.40
CA GLY A 13 28.51 17.55 24.55
C GLY A 13 27.49 16.52 24.08
N VAL A 14 27.35 15.43 24.81
CA VAL A 14 26.24 14.48 24.64
C VAL A 14 24.93 15.22 24.95
N ALA A 15 24.34 15.84 23.93
CA ALA A 15 23.01 16.40 24.01
C ALA A 15 22.03 15.22 24.00
N GLN A 16 21.68 14.74 25.20
CA GLN A 16 20.62 13.78 25.39
C GLN A 16 19.27 14.49 25.16
N ALA A 17 18.97 14.75 23.88
CA ALA A 17 17.65 15.14 23.45
C ALA A 17 16.73 13.95 23.77
N HIS A 18 16.03 14.03 24.89
CA HIS A 18 15.00 13.06 25.20
C HIS A 18 14.04 13.07 24.00
N THR A 19 13.81 11.91 23.38
CA THR A 19 12.89 11.74 22.25
C THR A 19 11.43 12.14 22.57
N GLY A 20 11.17 12.50 23.83
CA GLY A 20 9.86 12.83 24.39
C GLY A 20 9.12 14.02 23.79
N HIS A 21 9.74 14.87 22.95
CA HIS A 21 8.99 15.90 22.20
C HIS A 21 8.59 15.48 20.79
N VAL A 22 9.24 14.46 20.19
CA VAL A 22 8.89 13.98 18.84
C VAL A 22 7.74 12.97 18.91
N GLY A 23 7.63 12.27 20.04
CA GLY A 23 6.49 11.38 20.34
C GLY A 23 5.15 12.11 20.53
N GLU A 24 5.16 13.39 20.94
CA GLU A 24 3.93 14.21 21.04
C GLU A 24 3.47 14.76 19.68
N VAL A 25 4.40 15.04 18.75
CA VAL A 25 4.05 15.60 17.42
C VAL A 25 3.40 14.54 16.52
N ALA A 26 3.78 13.28 16.65
CA ALA A 26 3.12 12.14 16.00
C ALA A 26 2.12 11.46 16.95
N GLY A 27 1.17 12.23 17.47
CA GLY A 27 0.08 11.70 18.31
C GLY A 27 -0.71 10.58 17.63
N HIS A 28 -1.54 9.86 18.41
CA HIS A 28 -2.33 8.70 17.95
C HIS A 28 -3.08 8.95 16.63
N ASP A 29 -3.56 10.17 16.40
CA ASP A 29 -4.27 10.56 15.19
C ASP A 29 -3.45 10.39 13.90
N HIS A 30 -2.13 10.57 13.95
CA HIS A 30 -1.27 10.38 12.77
C HIS A 30 -1.14 8.89 12.40
N TRP A 31 -1.02 8.01 13.39
CA TRP A 31 -1.00 6.56 13.16
C TRP A 31 -2.36 6.05 12.71
N VAL A 32 -3.45 6.58 13.27
CA VAL A 32 -4.82 6.25 12.83
C VAL A 32 -5.04 6.73 11.39
N ALA A 33 -4.61 7.95 11.05
CA ALA A 33 -4.67 8.46 9.68
C ALA A 33 -3.85 7.60 8.71
N GLY A 34 -2.62 7.23 9.10
CA GLY A 34 -1.78 6.31 8.32
C GLY A 34 -2.44 4.94 8.10
N ALA A 35 -3.04 4.37 9.16
CA ALA A 35 -3.77 3.11 9.08
C ALA A 35 -4.99 3.21 8.17
N ALA A 36 -5.78 4.28 8.27
CA ALA A 36 -6.96 4.51 7.43
C ALA A 36 -6.59 4.61 5.94
N ILE A 37 -5.52 5.33 5.62
CA ILE A 37 -5.00 5.43 4.24
C ILE A 37 -4.54 4.05 3.74
N GLY A 38 -3.81 3.30 4.57
CA GLY A 38 -3.37 1.95 4.23
C GLY A 38 -4.53 1.01 3.91
N VAL A 39 -5.61 1.06 4.71
CA VAL A 39 -6.83 0.28 4.48
C VAL A 39 -7.53 0.69 3.18
N ALA A 40 -7.68 1.99 2.93
CA ALA A 40 -8.32 2.49 1.70
C ALA A 40 -7.59 2.04 0.42
N ILE A 41 -6.25 2.11 0.44
CA ILE A 41 -5.42 1.61 -0.67
C ILE A 41 -5.57 0.09 -0.82
N GLY A 42 -5.49 -0.65 0.29
CA GLY A 42 -5.62 -2.11 0.29
C GLY A 42 -6.96 -2.59 -0.31
N LEU A 43 -8.06 -1.96 0.09
CA LEU A 43 -9.39 -2.25 -0.45
C LEU A 43 -9.51 -1.90 -1.93
N SER A 44 -8.95 -0.76 -2.35
CA SER A 44 -8.96 -0.34 -3.75
C SER A 44 -8.21 -1.33 -4.65
N LEU A 45 -7.03 -1.77 -4.22
CA LEU A 45 -6.24 -2.77 -4.94
C LEU A 45 -6.94 -4.14 -4.96
N TRP A 46 -7.52 -4.55 -3.83
CA TRP A 46 -8.26 -5.81 -3.74
C TRP A 46 -9.49 -5.82 -4.65
N ALA A 47 -10.23 -4.72 -4.74
CA ALA A 47 -11.38 -4.59 -5.63
C ALA A 47 -10.97 -4.76 -7.11
N ILE A 48 -9.91 -4.08 -7.55
CA ILE A 48 -9.37 -4.20 -8.91
C ILE A 48 -8.89 -5.63 -9.19
N TRP A 49 -8.21 -6.26 -8.22
CA TRP A 49 -7.71 -7.62 -8.39
C TRP A 49 -8.84 -8.65 -8.50
N LYS A 50 -9.89 -8.50 -7.69
CA LYS A 50 -11.09 -9.34 -7.75
C LYS A 50 -11.82 -9.19 -9.09
N GLU A 51 -11.98 -7.97 -9.58
CA GLU A 51 -12.64 -7.70 -10.85
C GLU A 51 -11.86 -8.30 -12.03
N LYS A 52 -10.54 -8.22 -12.00
CA LYS A 52 -9.68 -8.83 -13.02
C LYS A 52 -9.75 -10.36 -13.00
N GLY A 53 -9.91 -10.97 -11.82
CA GLY A 53 -10.20 -12.40 -11.69
C GLY A 53 -11.60 -12.78 -12.16
N ALA A 54 -12.60 -11.92 -11.94
CA ALA A 54 -13.98 -12.14 -12.38
C ALA A 54 -14.14 -11.98 -13.89
N ARG A 55 -13.48 -10.98 -14.50
CA ARG A 55 -13.51 -10.76 -15.95
C ARG A 55 -12.89 -11.92 -16.73
N ALA A 56 -11.79 -12.48 -16.22
CA ALA A 56 -11.18 -13.68 -16.79
C ALA A 56 -12.11 -14.91 -16.73
N ARG A 57 -13.04 -14.97 -15.78
CA ARG A 57 -14.06 -16.03 -15.69
C ARG A 57 -15.23 -15.80 -16.64
N SER A 58 -15.63 -14.55 -16.84
CA SER A 58 -16.73 -14.19 -17.75
C SER A 58 -16.37 -14.25 -19.24
N GLU A 59 -15.11 -14.04 -19.60
CA GLU A 59 -14.62 -14.23 -20.99
C GLU A 59 -14.57 -15.73 -21.38
N ASP A 60 -14.43 -16.64 -20.42
CA ASP A 60 -14.46 -18.10 -20.61
C ASP A 60 -15.90 -18.60 -20.89
N GLU A 61 -16.90 -18.09 -20.15
CA GLU A 61 -18.33 -18.45 -20.33
C GLU A 61 -19.00 -17.82 -21.57
N ALA A 62 -18.43 -16.75 -22.13
CA ALA A 62 -18.92 -16.14 -23.36
C ALA A 62 -18.45 -16.91 -24.61
N SER A 63 -17.24 -17.49 -24.58
CA SER A 63 -16.70 -18.27 -25.70
C SER A 63 -17.40 -19.63 -25.87
N ASP A 64 -17.86 -20.25 -24.78
CA ASP A 64 -18.58 -21.53 -24.82
C ASP A 64 -20.02 -21.42 -25.37
N GLN A 65 -20.64 -20.23 -25.28
CA GLN A 65 -22.00 -19.99 -25.78
C GLN A 65 -22.04 -19.71 -27.29
N ASP A 66 -20.99 -19.10 -27.85
CA ASP A 66 -20.91 -18.84 -29.30
C ASP A 66 -20.62 -20.12 -30.11
N GLU A 67 -19.81 -21.05 -29.58
CA GLU A 67 -19.55 -22.36 -30.21
C GLU A 67 -20.75 -23.32 -30.12
N ALA A 68 -21.53 -23.28 -29.02
CA ALA A 68 -22.73 -24.10 -28.87
C ALA A 68 -23.93 -23.62 -29.72
N GLY A 69 -23.98 -22.32 -30.06
CA GLY A 69 -24.99 -21.76 -30.96
C GLY A 69 -24.72 -22.07 -32.44
N ALA A 70 -23.45 -22.09 -32.85
CA ALA A 70 -23.06 -22.34 -34.24
C ALA A 70 -23.30 -23.81 -34.68
N ASP A 71 -23.04 -24.79 -33.81
CA ASP A 71 -23.28 -26.22 -34.11
C ASP A 71 -24.78 -26.57 -34.19
N ALA A 72 -25.64 -25.84 -33.45
CA ALA A 72 -27.09 -26.06 -33.43
C ALA A 72 -27.82 -25.53 -34.68
N GLU A 73 -27.27 -24.51 -35.36
CA GLU A 73 -27.81 -23.96 -36.60
C GLU A 73 -27.36 -24.74 -37.85
N GLU A 74 -26.13 -25.31 -37.86
CA GLU A 74 -25.62 -26.08 -38.99
C GLU A 74 -26.29 -27.47 -39.14
N GLN A 75 -26.77 -28.06 -38.04
CA GLN A 75 -27.49 -29.35 -38.07
C GLN A 75 -28.96 -29.25 -38.54
N GLN A 76 -29.47 -28.04 -38.77
CA GLN A 76 -30.86 -27.79 -39.22
C GLN A 76 -30.95 -27.26 -40.67
N ALA A 77 -29.84 -27.16 -41.39
CA ALA A 77 -29.77 -26.80 -42.81
C ALA A 77 -29.51 -28.02 -43.70
#